data_AF-A0A965PMU6-F1
#
_entry.id   AF-A0A965PMU6-F1
#
_cell.length_a   1.000
_cell.length_b   1.000
_cell.length_c   1.000
_cell.angle_alpha   90.00
_cell.angle_beta   90.00
_cell.angle_gamma   90.00
#
_symmetry.space_group_name_H-M   'P 1'
#
loop_
_entity.id
_entity.type
_entity.pdbx_description
1 polymer ?
#
loop_
_entity_poly.entity_id
_entity_poly.type
_entity_poly.pdbx_seq_one_letter_code
_entity_poly.pdbx_strand_id
1 'polypeptide(L)'
;MTLADLSLPMPLEHCRDLALVYSHDAAVALYELQQEHGDWRNVCYGRRLTDDRWMIDGEILSAVGNGGTYGWVSSHMDSALMSQIEIVPMADAVALLLPDPVM
;
A
#
# COMPACT_ATOMS: atom_id res chain seq x y z
N MET A 1 -7.81 -9.65 5.62
CA MET A 1 -7.93 -9.94 4.17
C MET A 1 -6.67 -9.43 3.50
N THR A 2 -6.32 -9.91 2.31
CA THR A 2 -5.14 -9.47 1.57
C THR A 2 -5.51 -8.64 0.35
N LEU A 3 -4.54 -7.96 -0.26
CA LEU A 3 -4.75 -7.25 -1.52
C LEU A 3 -5.20 -8.19 -2.65
N ALA A 4 -4.75 -9.44 -2.62
CA ALA A 4 -5.13 -10.46 -3.60
C ALA A 4 -6.62 -10.85 -3.53
N ASP A 5 -7.29 -10.60 -2.39
CA ASP A 5 -8.70 -10.91 -2.18
C ASP A 5 -9.65 -9.81 -2.71
N LEU A 6 -9.12 -8.66 -3.11
CA LEU A 6 -9.90 -7.48 -3.48
C LEU A 6 -10.14 -7.37 -4.99
N SER A 7 -11.32 -6.85 -5.34
CA SER A 7 -11.58 -6.33 -6.68
C SER A 7 -11.24 -4.85 -6.73
N LEU A 8 -10.35 -4.48 -7.65
CA LEU A 8 -9.79 -3.14 -7.77
C LEU A 8 -10.16 -2.50 -9.13
N PRO A 9 -10.33 -1.17 -9.22
CA PRO A 9 -10.29 -0.20 -8.12
C PRO A 9 -11.50 -0.25 -7.19
N MET A 10 -11.31 0.19 -5.96
CA MET A 10 -12.39 0.41 -4.98
C MET A 10 -12.87 1.88 -4.98
N PRO A 11 -14.14 2.15 -4.64
CA PRO A 11 -14.61 3.52 -4.42
C PRO A 11 -13.81 4.21 -3.29
N LEU A 12 -13.41 5.46 -3.50
CA LEU A 12 -12.54 6.21 -2.59
C LEU A 12 -13.10 6.28 -1.16
N GLU A 13 -14.41 6.42 -1.02
CA GLU A 13 -15.11 6.44 0.27
C GLU A 13 -14.92 5.16 1.08
N HIS A 14 -14.71 4.01 0.42
CA HIS A 14 -14.46 2.72 1.08
C HIS A 14 -12.98 2.52 1.40
N CYS A 15 -12.09 3.31 0.79
CA CYS A 15 -10.65 3.20 0.95
C CYS A 15 -10.12 3.95 2.18
N ARG A 16 -10.77 5.06 2.57
CA ARG A 16 -10.29 6.00 3.61
C ARG A 16 -10.12 5.40 5.00
N ASP A 17 -10.92 4.38 5.31
CA ASP A 17 -10.87 3.71 6.61
C ASP A 17 -9.98 2.47 6.59
N LEU A 18 -9.21 2.26 5.52
CA LEU A 18 -8.33 1.10 5.32
C LEU A 18 -6.87 1.51 5.27
N ALA A 19 -6.00 0.58 5.65
CA ALA A 19 -4.56 0.66 5.45
C ALA A 19 -4.06 -0.65 4.83
N LEU A 20 -3.03 -0.52 3.98
CA LEU A 20 -2.26 -1.66 3.48
C LEU A 20 -1.05 -1.82 4.39
N VAL A 21 -0.92 -2.98 5.04
CA VAL A 21 0.18 -3.32 5.94
C VAL A 21 0.96 -4.50 5.39
N TYR A 22 2.28 -4.41 5.40
CA TYR A 22 3.14 -5.42 4.79
C TYR A 22 4.52 -5.50 5.48
N SER A 23 5.23 -6.59 5.23
CA SER A 23 6.57 -6.83 5.79
C SER A 23 7.63 -5.89 5.18
N HIS A 24 8.82 -5.87 5.79
CA HIS A 24 9.96 -5.16 5.20
C HIS A 24 10.33 -5.68 3.80
N ASP A 25 10.33 -7.00 3.60
CA ASP A 25 10.67 -7.60 2.30
C ASP A 25 9.67 -7.18 1.21
N ALA A 26 8.37 -7.16 1.54
CA ALA A 26 7.34 -6.65 0.65
C ALA A 26 7.53 -5.14 0.38
N ALA A 27 7.99 -4.36 1.36
CA ALA A 27 8.30 -2.94 1.17
C ALA A 27 9.43 -2.72 0.15
N VAL A 28 10.49 -3.55 0.22
CA VAL A 28 11.60 -3.51 -0.75
C VAL A 28 11.09 -3.87 -2.16
N ALA A 29 10.33 -4.94 -2.29
CA ALA A 29 9.77 -5.36 -3.58
C ALA A 29 8.83 -4.28 -4.18
N LEU A 30 7.98 -3.66 -3.35
CA LEU A 30 7.11 -2.56 -3.78
C LEU A 30 7.88 -1.32 -4.21
N TYR A 31 9.01 -1.02 -3.54
CA TYR A 31 9.88 0.08 -3.93
C TYR A 31 10.54 -0.20 -5.28
N GLU A 32 11.10 -1.38 -5.49
CA GLU A 32 11.69 -1.79 -6.76
C GLU A 32 10.67 -1.71 -7.90
N LEU A 33 9.44 -2.19 -7.66
CA LEU A 33 8.34 -2.12 -8.62
C LEU A 33 7.96 -0.67 -8.97
N GLN A 34 7.90 0.22 -7.99
CA GLN A 34 7.67 1.65 -8.22
C GLN A 34 8.84 2.32 -8.95
N GLN A 35 10.08 1.89 -8.73
CA GLN A 35 11.23 2.43 -9.46
C GLN A 35 11.23 2.01 -10.93
N GLU A 36 10.77 0.80 -11.25
CA GLU A 36 10.73 0.27 -12.61
C GLU A 36 9.51 0.76 -13.41
N HIS A 37 8.36 0.89 -12.75
CA HIS A 37 7.07 1.12 -13.41
C HIS A 37 6.28 2.32 -12.87
N GLY A 38 6.76 2.99 -11.82
CA GLY A 38 6.04 4.10 -11.20
C GLY A 38 6.13 5.41 -11.98
N ASP A 39 5.21 6.31 -11.66
CA ASP A 39 5.33 7.73 -12.02
C ASP A 39 6.11 8.44 -10.90
N TRP A 40 7.25 9.01 -11.24
CA TRP A 40 8.09 9.78 -10.31
C TRP A 40 7.36 10.97 -9.67
N ARG A 41 6.25 11.43 -10.26
CA ARG A 41 5.39 12.47 -9.68
C ARG A 41 4.48 11.95 -8.57
N ASN A 42 4.29 10.64 -8.48
CA ASN A 42 3.33 9.96 -7.61
C ASN A 42 3.99 8.77 -6.90
N VAL A 43 5.02 9.04 -6.11
CA VAL A 43 5.71 8.01 -5.33
C VAL A 43 4.97 7.74 -4.03
N CYS A 44 4.63 6.48 -3.78
CA CYS A 44 3.99 6.04 -2.54
C CYS A 44 5.06 5.53 -1.57
N TYR A 45 5.26 6.27 -0.47
CA TYR A 45 6.19 5.89 0.59
C TYR A 45 5.44 5.26 1.77
N GLY A 46 5.88 4.07 2.17
CA GLY A 46 5.40 3.42 3.37
C GLY A 46 5.89 4.13 4.64
N ARG A 47 5.06 4.10 5.69
CA ARG A 47 5.44 4.49 7.05
C ARG A 47 5.76 3.24 7.86
N ARG A 48 6.84 3.29 8.63
CA ARG A 48 7.24 2.18 9.50
C ARG A 48 6.38 2.15 10.76
N LEU A 49 5.94 0.95 11.13
CA LEU A 49 5.20 0.65 12.34
C LEU A 49 6.12 0.19 13.47
N THR A 50 5.61 0.22 14.70
CA THR A 50 6.28 -0.21 15.94
C THR A 50 6.61 -1.70 15.99
N ASP A 51 5.97 -2.50 15.14
CA ASP A 51 6.16 -3.94 15.02
C ASP A 51 7.01 -4.34 13.79
N ASP A 52 7.81 -3.41 13.29
CA ASP A 52 8.70 -3.56 12.12
C ASP A 52 8.01 -3.84 10.77
N ARG A 53 6.67 -3.75 10.72
CA ARG A 53 5.92 -3.71 9.46
C ARG A 53 5.88 -2.29 8.88
N TRP A 54 5.38 -2.20 7.65
CA TRP A 54 5.19 -0.95 6.93
C TRP A 54 3.71 -0.77 6.60
N MET A 55 3.26 0.48 6.52
CA MET A 55 1.90 0.81 6.09
C MET A 55 1.86 1.89 5.01
N ILE A 56 0.87 1.80 4.11
CA ILE A 56 0.41 2.91 3.27
C ILE A 56 -1.10 3.09 3.43
N ASP A 57 -1.57 4.27 3.05
CA ASP A 57 -2.99 4.61 3.09
C ASP A 57 -3.79 3.75 2.09
N GLY A 58 -5.00 3.35 2.48
CA GLY A 58 -5.94 2.62 1.66
C GLY A 58 -6.41 3.38 0.42
N GLU A 59 -6.30 4.72 0.37
CA GLU A 59 -6.70 5.52 -0.80
C GLU A 59 -6.04 5.04 -2.12
N ILE A 60 -4.86 4.40 -2.04
CA ILE A 60 -4.20 3.80 -3.20
C ILE A 60 -5.07 2.75 -3.91
N LEU A 61 -5.96 2.06 -3.19
CA LEU A 61 -6.88 1.05 -3.74
C LEU A 61 -7.91 1.66 -4.71
N SER A 62 -8.12 2.98 -4.66
CA SER A 62 -8.95 3.70 -5.63
C SER A 62 -8.19 4.15 -6.88
N ALA A 63 -6.85 4.16 -6.80
CA ALA A 63 -5.96 4.70 -7.83
C ALA A 63 -5.23 3.59 -8.64
N VAL A 64 -5.58 2.33 -8.42
CA VAL A 64 -5.11 1.16 -9.17
C VAL A 64 -6.08 0.80 -10.33
N GLY A 65 -5.63 0.00 -11.30
CA GLY A 65 -6.44 -0.34 -12.49
C GLY A 65 -6.27 0.63 -13.68
N ASN A 66 -7.03 0.39 -14.75
CA ASN A 66 -6.82 1.07 -16.03
C ASN A 66 -7.08 2.59 -15.94
N GLY A 67 -6.06 3.39 -16.25
CA GLY A 67 -6.12 4.86 -16.18
C GLY A 67 -5.89 5.45 -14.78
N GLY A 68 -5.73 4.61 -13.75
CA GLY A 68 -5.36 5.05 -12.41
C GLY A 68 -3.87 5.37 -12.28
N THR A 69 -3.52 6.25 -11.35
CA THR A 69 -2.12 6.70 -11.09
C THR A 69 -1.17 5.55 -10.80
N TYR A 70 -1.65 4.48 -10.15
CA TYR A 70 -0.89 3.28 -9.84
C TYR A 70 -1.28 2.08 -10.72
N GLY A 71 -2.05 2.31 -11.78
CA GLY A 71 -2.53 1.27 -12.68
C GLY A 71 -1.40 0.44 -13.29
N TRP A 72 -0.39 1.10 -13.86
CA TRP A 72 0.75 0.44 -14.49
C TRP A 72 1.63 -0.32 -13.50
N VAL A 73 1.89 0.23 -12.31
CA VAL A 73 2.60 -0.46 -11.23
C VAL A 73 1.82 -1.70 -10.80
N SER A 74 0.51 -1.56 -10.56
CA SER A 74 -0.33 -2.66 -10.10
C SER A 74 -0.45 -3.81 -11.12
N SER A 75 -0.38 -3.53 -12.42
CA SER A 75 -0.46 -4.57 -13.46
C SER A 75 0.82 -5.43 -13.56
N HIS A 76 1.92 -4.98 -12.96
CA HIS A 76 3.20 -5.71 -12.90
C HIS A 76 3.45 -6.35 -11.53
N MET A 77 2.54 -6.14 -10.58
CA MET A 77 2.62 -6.77 -9.26
C MET A 77 2.21 -8.24 -9.37
N ASP A 78 3.07 -9.15 -8.89
CA ASP A 78 2.73 -10.57 -8.86
C ASP A 78 1.76 -10.91 -7.71
N SER A 79 1.04 -12.02 -7.85
CA SER A 79 0.05 -12.45 -6.86
C SER A 79 0.65 -12.88 -5.52
N ALA A 80 1.94 -13.29 -5.49
CA ALA A 80 2.62 -13.65 -4.26
C ALA A 80 2.93 -12.40 -3.42
N LEU A 81 3.30 -11.29 -4.05
CA LEU A 81 3.47 -9.99 -3.41
C LEU A 81 2.12 -9.42 -2.95
N MET A 82 1.07 -9.52 -3.78
CA MET A 82 -0.28 -9.10 -3.37
C MET A 82 -0.79 -9.86 -2.14
N SER A 83 -0.46 -11.15 -2.02
CA SER A 83 -0.87 -11.98 -0.87
C SER A 83 -0.12 -11.64 0.43
N GLN A 84 0.99 -10.88 0.35
CA GLN A 84 1.76 -10.41 1.51
C GLN A 84 1.31 -9.06 2.04
N ILE A 85 0.36 -8.41 1.36
CA ILE A 85 -0.17 -7.10 1.73
C ILE A 85 -1.51 -7.31 2.41
N GLU A 86 -1.54 -7.10 3.72
CA GLU A 86 -2.74 -7.17 4.54
C GLU A 86 -3.54 -5.88 4.43
N ILE A 87 -4.86 -6.00 4.33
CA ILE A 87 -5.79 -4.89 4.42
C ILE A 87 -6.39 -4.89 5.82
N VAL A 88 -6.16 -3.82 6.56
CA VAL A 88 -6.60 -3.65 7.95
C VAL A 88 -7.34 -2.33 8.11
N PRO A 89 -8.17 -2.17 9.16
CA PRO A 89 -8.70 -0.86 9.52
C PRO A 89 -7.58 0.16 9.75
N MET A 90 -7.73 1.37 9.21
CA MET A 90 -6.77 2.46 9.37
C MET A 90 -6.49 2.76 10.85
N ALA A 91 -7.53 2.70 11.70
CA ALA A 91 -7.39 2.91 13.14
C ALA A 91 -6.40 1.93 13.80
N ASP A 92 -6.41 0.67 13.37
CA ASP A 92 -5.53 -0.36 13.92
C ASP A 92 -4.07 -0.14 13.47
N ALA A 93 -3.86 0.25 12.21
CA ALA A 93 -2.53 0.57 11.70
C ALA A 93 -1.95 1.85 12.33
N VAL A 94 -2.78 2.89 12.50
CA VAL A 94 -2.39 4.15 13.14
C VAL A 94 -1.98 3.96 14.59
N ALA A 95 -2.64 3.05 15.33
CA ALA A 95 -2.27 2.71 16.70
C ALA A 95 -0.85 2.14 16.82
N LEU A 96 -0.28 1.63 15.71
CA LEU A 96 1.06 1.07 15.64
C LEU A 96 2.09 2.03 15.03
N LEU A 97 1.70 3.24 14.61
CA LEU A 97 2.65 4.19 14.04
C LEU A 97 3.73 4.54 15.05
N LEU A 98 4.98 4.54 14.59
CA LEU A 98 6.06 5.16 15.36
C LEU A 98 5.71 6.64 15.55
N PRO A 99 5.92 7.21 16.74
CA PRO A 99 5.83 8.65 16.91
C PRO A 99 6.73 9.30 15.85
N ASP A 100 6.23 10.34 15.19
CA ASP A 100 7.08 11.13 14.30
C ASP A 100 8.35 11.50 15.07
N PRO A 101 9.55 11.30 14.48
CA PRO A 101 10.76 11.79 15.11
C PRO A 101 10.55 13.28 15.35
N VAL A 102 10.57 13.69 16.63
CA VAL A 102 10.50 15.09 17.02
C VAL A 102 11.61 15.81 16.25
N MET A 103 11.23 16.63 15.27
CA MET A 103 12.16 17.47 14.52
C MET A 103 12.78 18.53 15.44
#